data_AF-A0A367A525-F1
#
_entry.id   AF-A0A367A525-F1
#
_cell.length_a   1.000
_cell.length_b   1.000
_cell.length_c   1.000
_cell.angle_alpha   90.00
_cell.angle_beta   90.00
_cell.angle_gamma   90.00
#
_symmetry.space_group_name_H-M   'P 1'
#
loop_
_entity.id
_entity.type
_entity.pdbx_description
1 polymer ?
#
loop_
_entity_poly.entity_id
_entity_poly.type
_entity_poly.pdbx_seq_one_letter_code
_entity_poly.pdbx_strand_id
1 'polypeptide(L)'
;MPPGLPADEQDRFFLGLAVEQARTGWDEGGVPIGAALVHDGRVLAVGRNRRVQMGSAIRHGETDCIERAGRLPASVYRRSVLYTTLSPCYMCAGTALLYEIPRIVVGENRSFAQAEELLRSHGVRLDVLDDPACVALMQRMLSERPELWREDIGEEA
;
A
#
# COMPACT_ATOMS: atom_id res chain seq x y z
N MET A 1 8.69 -16.99 8.40
CA MET A 1 7.77 -16.67 9.51
C MET A 1 8.55 -16.70 10.81
N PRO A 2 8.42 -15.70 11.71
CA PRO A 2 8.55 -15.97 13.13
C PRO A 2 7.29 -16.74 13.58
N PRO A 3 7.37 -18.03 13.94
CA PRO A 3 6.20 -18.79 14.36
C PRO A 3 5.67 -18.26 15.71
N GLY A 4 4.34 -18.12 15.83
CA GLY A 4 3.66 -17.96 17.13
C GLY A 4 3.09 -16.58 17.48
N LEU A 5 3.17 -15.58 16.61
CA LEU A 5 2.59 -14.26 16.90
C LEU A 5 1.05 -14.25 16.72
N PRO A 6 0.31 -13.48 17.53
CA PRO A 6 -1.09 -13.11 17.26
C PRO A 6 -1.28 -12.49 15.87
N ALA A 7 -2.46 -12.64 15.26
CA ALA A 7 -2.73 -12.18 13.90
C ALA A 7 -2.53 -10.66 13.73
N ASP A 8 -2.91 -9.86 14.73
CA ASP A 8 -2.72 -8.42 14.76
C ASP A 8 -1.25 -8.02 14.83
N GLU A 9 -0.43 -8.76 15.60
CA GLU A 9 1.01 -8.52 15.69
C GLU A 9 1.73 -8.90 14.38
N GLN A 10 1.27 -9.95 13.71
CA GLN A 10 1.75 -10.31 12.36
C GLN A 10 1.41 -9.22 11.34
N ASP A 11 0.18 -8.72 11.36
CA ASP A 11 -0.24 -7.67 10.43
C ASP A 11 0.58 -6.39 10.64
N ARG A 12 0.85 -6.01 11.90
CA ARG A 12 1.72 -4.88 12.23
C ARG A 12 3.16 -5.11 11.77
N PHE A 13 3.69 -6.32 11.90
CA PHE A 13 5.03 -6.65 11.39
C PHE A 13 5.13 -6.44 9.88
N PHE A 14 4.19 -7.00 9.10
CA PHE A 14 4.22 -6.87 7.64
C PHE A 14 3.90 -5.44 7.17
N LEU A 15 2.98 -4.75 7.85
CA LEU A 15 2.76 -3.32 7.62
C LEU A 15 4.04 -2.51 7.90
N GLY A 16 4.82 -2.89 8.91
CA GLY A 16 6.12 -2.28 9.20
C GLY A 16 7.08 -2.25 8.00
N LEU A 17 7.08 -3.32 7.19
CA LEU A 17 7.87 -3.35 5.95
C LEU A 17 7.37 -2.33 4.91
N ALA A 18 6.06 -2.15 4.81
CA ALA A 18 5.47 -1.11 3.97
C ALA A 18 5.81 0.30 4.49
N VAL A 19 5.83 0.50 5.81
CA VAL A 19 6.24 1.77 6.44
C VAL A 19 7.71 2.08 6.17
N GLU A 20 8.61 1.10 6.21
CA GLU A 20 10.02 1.30 5.81
C GLU A 20 10.15 1.76 4.36
N GLN A 21 9.34 1.18 3.46
CA GLN A 21 9.30 1.62 2.07
C GLN A 21 8.74 3.04 1.91
N ALA A 22 7.69 3.40 2.66
CA ALA A 22 7.15 4.76 2.69
C ALA A 22 8.19 5.79 3.17
N ARG A 23 8.92 5.50 4.25
CA ARG A 23 10.03 6.33 4.75
C ARG A 23 11.13 6.49 3.70
N THR A 24 11.55 5.40 3.09
CA THR A 24 12.57 5.46 2.02
C THR A 24 12.09 6.31 0.84
N GLY A 25 10.82 6.17 0.45
CA GLY A 25 10.24 6.97 -0.64
C GLY A 25 10.22 8.47 -0.32
N TRP A 26 9.92 8.81 0.93
CA TRP A 26 9.99 10.18 1.42
C TRP A 26 11.40 10.76 1.37
N ASP A 27 12.38 10.01 1.87
CA ASP A 27 13.79 10.41 1.93
C ASP A 27 14.40 10.55 0.53
N GLU A 28 13.88 9.83 -0.45
CA GLU A 28 14.19 9.98 -1.88
C GLU A 28 13.49 11.18 -2.55
N GLY A 29 12.72 11.97 -1.80
CA GLY A 29 12.00 13.14 -2.33
C GLY A 29 10.62 12.84 -2.92
N GLY A 30 10.12 11.60 -2.81
CA GLY A 30 8.83 11.17 -3.35
C GLY A 30 7.66 11.23 -2.37
N VAL A 31 6.57 10.54 -2.74
CA VAL A 31 5.35 10.39 -1.93
C VAL A 31 5.55 9.26 -0.91
N PRO A 32 5.20 9.44 0.38
CA PRO A 32 5.51 8.48 1.44
C PRO A 32 4.45 7.35 1.52
N ILE A 33 4.26 6.61 0.43
CA ILE A 33 3.35 5.47 0.39
C ILE A 33 4.14 4.22 0.04
N GLY A 34 3.99 3.19 0.87
CA GLY A 34 4.66 1.90 0.71
C GLY A 34 3.66 0.75 0.77
N ALA A 35 4.07 -0.39 0.22
CA ALA A 35 3.28 -1.61 0.24
C ALA A 35 4.15 -2.87 0.35
N ALA A 36 3.54 -3.97 0.79
CA ALA A 36 4.14 -5.30 0.84
C ALA A 36 3.13 -6.37 0.39
N LEU A 37 3.57 -7.33 -0.43
CA LEU A 37 2.77 -8.48 -0.84
C LEU A 37 3.29 -9.71 -0.10
N VAL A 38 2.40 -10.37 0.65
CA VAL A 38 2.76 -11.52 1.48
C VAL A 38 1.91 -12.72 1.08
N HIS A 39 2.53 -13.88 0.91
CA HIS A 39 1.89 -15.15 0.58
C HIS A 39 2.32 -16.21 1.60
N ASP A 40 1.36 -16.83 2.29
CA ASP A 40 1.63 -17.87 3.30
C ASP A 40 2.75 -17.48 4.30
N GLY A 41 2.71 -16.22 4.78
CA GLY A 41 3.69 -15.68 5.73
C GLY A 41 5.08 -15.39 5.15
N ARG A 42 5.25 -15.48 3.82
CA ARG A 42 6.46 -15.11 3.08
C ARG A 42 6.24 -13.81 2.32
N VAL A 43 7.13 -12.84 2.52
CA VAL A 43 7.15 -11.60 1.73
C VAL A 43 7.60 -11.95 0.31
N LEU A 44 6.75 -11.67 -0.67
CA LEU A 44 7.05 -11.83 -2.09
C LEU A 44 7.71 -10.59 -2.66
N ALA A 45 7.20 -9.41 -2.27
CA ALA A 45 7.75 -8.13 -2.64
C ALA A 45 7.39 -7.04 -1.64
N VAL A 46 8.17 -5.97 -1.69
CA VAL A 46 7.85 -4.67 -1.11
C VAL A 46 8.03 -3.61 -2.20
N GLY A 47 7.24 -2.56 -2.14
CA GLY A 47 7.27 -1.45 -3.09
C GLY A 47 6.96 -0.12 -2.42
N ARG A 48 7.23 0.97 -3.14
CA ARG A 48 6.90 2.34 -2.73
C ARG A 48 6.49 3.15 -3.93
N ASN A 49 5.77 4.24 -3.70
CA ASN A 49 5.46 5.20 -4.74
C ASN A 49 6.76 5.66 -5.44
N ARG A 50 6.76 5.62 -6.77
CA ARG A 50 7.87 5.99 -7.67
C ARG A 50 7.51 7.14 -8.60
N ARG A 51 6.52 7.97 -8.25
CA ARG A 51 6.13 9.16 -9.02
C ARG A 51 7.33 10.03 -9.33
N VAL A 52 8.03 10.47 -8.29
CA VAL A 52 9.19 11.37 -8.42
C VAL A 52 10.41 10.61 -8.92
N GLN A 53 10.72 9.47 -8.30
CA GLN A 53 11.96 8.73 -8.51
C GLN A 53 12.10 8.18 -9.93
N MET A 54 10.98 7.93 -10.61
CA MET A 54 10.97 7.37 -11.96
C MET A 54 10.14 8.20 -12.96
N GLY A 55 9.65 9.37 -12.56
CA GLY A 55 8.70 10.15 -13.38
C GLY A 55 7.45 9.34 -13.75
N SER A 56 6.99 8.45 -12.85
CA SER A 56 5.98 7.45 -13.18
C SER A 56 4.57 7.90 -12.84
N ALA A 57 3.66 7.84 -13.82
CA ALA A 57 2.25 8.14 -13.60
C ALA A 57 1.46 7.00 -12.92
N ILE A 58 2.00 5.78 -12.89
CA ILE A 58 1.24 4.58 -12.49
C ILE A 58 1.88 3.79 -11.35
N ARG A 59 3.13 4.10 -10.95
CA ARG A 59 3.83 3.41 -9.85
C ARG A 59 3.53 4.06 -8.51
N HIS A 60 2.32 3.81 -8.01
CA HIS A 60 1.97 4.03 -6.61
C HIS A 60 2.62 2.94 -5.73
N GLY A 61 2.47 3.02 -4.41
CA GLY A 61 3.05 2.04 -3.50
C GLY A 61 2.63 0.61 -3.83
N GLU A 62 1.33 0.41 -4.02
CA GLU A 62 0.72 -0.90 -4.29
C GLU A 62 1.09 -1.43 -5.67
N THR A 63 1.02 -0.59 -6.71
CA THR A 63 1.34 -1.02 -8.08
C THR A 63 2.84 -1.26 -8.27
N ASP A 64 3.72 -0.47 -7.64
CA ASP A 64 5.16 -0.75 -7.62
C ASP A 64 5.45 -2.05 -6.86
N CYS A 65 4.74 -2.34 -5.77
CA CYS A 65 4.89 -3.60 -5.04
C CYS A 65 4.51 -4.81 -5.90
N ILE A 66 3.38 -4.74 -6.63
CA ILE A 66 2.95 -5.81 -7.54
C ILE A 66 3.93 -5.97 -8.71
N GLU A 67 4.37 -4.86 -9.31
CA GLU A 67 5.37 -4.86 -10.38
C GLU A 67 6.69 -5.52 -9.92
N ARG A 68 7.15 -5.20 -8.69
CA ARG A 68 8.38 -5.77 -8.10
C ARG A 68 8.24 -7.24 -7.72
N ALA A 69 7.03 -7.73 -7.47
CA ALA A 69 6.78 -9.17 -7.28
C ALA A 69 7.04 -9.97 -8.56
N GLY A 70 7.06 -9.30 -9.71
CA GLY A 70 7.26 -9.92 -11.00
C GLY A 70 6.10 -10.84 -11.39
N ARG A 71 6.35 -11.73 -12.35
CA ARG A 71 5.32 -12.64 -12.83
C ARG A 71 5.09 -13.77 -11.82
N LEU A 72 3.87 -13.86 -11.32
CA LEU A 72 3.41 -14.92 -10.43
C LEU A 72 2.16 -15.60 -11.00
N PRO A 73 1.92 -16.88 -10.69
CA PRO A 73 0.65 -17.53 -10.99
C PRO A 73 -0.52 -16.83 -10.26
N ALA A 74 -1.69 -16.76 -10.90
CA ALA A 74 -2.91 -16.18 -10.29
C ALA A 74 -3.25 -16.79 -8.92
N SER A 75 -3.00 -18.10 -8.76
CA SER A 75 -3.22 -18.81 -7.49
C SER A 75 -2.38 -18.30 -6.32
N VAL A 76 -1.27 -17.61 -6.60
CA VAL A 76 -0.44 -16.97 -5.56
C VAL A 76 -1.16 -15.74 -5.03
N TYR A 77 -1.56 -14.81 -5.91
CA TYR A 77 -2.27 -13.59 -5.52
C TYR A 77 -3.57 -13.86 -4.76
N ARG A 78 -4.34 -14.86 -5.21
CA ARG A 78 -5.60 -15.30 -4.58
C ARG A 78 -5.45 -15.83 -3.16
N ARG A 79 -4.22 -16.08 -2.69
CA ARG A 79 -3.91 -16.45 -1.30
C ARG A 79 -2.95 -15.47 -0.63
N SER A 80 -2.72 -14.32 -1.24
CA SER A 80 -1.86 -13.29 -0.70
C SER A 80 -2.64 -12.27 0.12
N VAL A 81 -1.92 -11.55 0.97
CA VAL A 81 -2.37 -10.34 1.64
C VAL A 81 -1.53 -9.17 1.12
N LEU A 82 -2.20 -8.09 0.72
CA LEU A 82 -1.53 -6.84 0.38
C LEU A 82 -1.55 -5.92 1.60
N TYR A 83 -0.40 -5.42 2.01
CA TYR A 83 -0.26 -4.41 3.04
C TYR A 83 0.04 -3.09 2.36
N THR A 84 -0.66 -2.02 2.71
CA THR A 84 -0.41 -0.67 2.18
C THR A 84 -0.46 0.33 3.31
N THR A 85 0.41 1.35 3.30
CA THR A 85 0.44 2.37 4.35
C THR A 85 -0.76 3.32 4.33
N LEU A 86 -1.41 3.47 3.17
CA LEU A 86 -2.56 4.35 2.98
C LEU A 86 -3.68 3.61 2.25
N SER A 87 -4.94 3.96 2.52
CA SER A 87 -6.08 3.38 1.81
C SER A 87 -5.90 3.49 0.28
N PRO A 88 -6.15 2.41 -0.48
CA PRO A 88 -5.98 2.42 -1.93
C PRO A 88 -6.85 3.46 -2.66
N CYS A 89 -6.28 4.08 -3.71
CA CYS A 89 -7.04 4.80 -4.74
C CYS A 89 -7.72 3.82 -5.71
N TYR A 90 -8.53 4.34 -6.64
CA TYR A 90 -9.21 3.47 -7.62
C TYR A 90 -8.27 2.62 -8.48
N MET A 91 -7.10 3.14 -8.88
CA MET A 91 -6.12 2.37 -9.66
C MET A 91 -5.56 1.19 -8.85
N CYS A 92 -5.18 1.44 -7.60
CA CYS A 92 -4.60 0.41 -6.73
C CYS A 92 -5.65 -0.62 -6.31
N ALA A 93 -6.89 -0.18 -6.05
CA ALA A 93 -8.02 -1.07 -5.83
C ALA A 93 -8.31 -1.94 -7.05
N GLY A 94 -8.37 -1.36 -8.25
CA GLY A 94 -8.55 -2.10 -9.50
C GLY A 94 -7.44 -3.13 -9.74
N THR A 95 -6.19 -2.79 -9.37
CA THR A 95 -5.06 -3.73 -9.43
C THR A 95 -5.26 -4.91 -8.49
N ALA A 96 -5.67 -4.67 -7.24
CA ALA A 96 -5.93 -5.73 -6.27
C ALA A 96 -7.10 -6.63 -6.71
N LEU A 97 -8.16 -6.04 -7.26
CA LEU A 97 -9.31 -6.76 -7.79
C LEU A 97 -8.96 -7.61 -9.02
N LEU A 98 -8.16 -7.08 -9.96
CA LEU A 98 -7.71 -7.81 -11.15
C LEU A 98 -6.96 -9.10 -10.77
N TYR A 99 -6.13 -9.05 -9.73
CA TYR A 99 -5.39 -10.20 -9.23
C TYR A 99 -6.14 -11.00 -8.16
N GLU A 100 -7.37 -10.60 -7.84
CA GLU A 100 -8.25 -11.24 -6.84
C GLU A 100 -7.56 -11.45 -5.49
N ILE A 101 -6.82 -10.43 -5.04
CA ILE A 101 -6.20 -10.45 -3.71
C ILE A 101 -7.33 -10.35 -2.67
N PRO A 102 -7.54 -11.38 -1.83
CA PRO A 102 -8.74 -11.47 -1.00
C PRO A 102 -8.72 -10.56 0.23
N ARG A 103 -7.53 -10.07 0.63
CA ARG A 103 -7.34 -9.30 1.86
C ARG A 103 -6.34 -8.18 1.65
N ILE A 104 -6.70 -6.99 2.13
CA ILE A 104 -5.80 -5.84 2.18
C ILE A 104 -5.78 -5.32 3.63
N VAL A 105 -4.57 -5.12 4.15
CA VAL A 105 -4.33 -4.48 5.43
C VAL A 105 -3.84 -3.05 5.17
N VAL A 106 -4.54 -2.09 5.73
CA VAL A 106 -4.32 -0.66 5.50
C VAL A 106 -3.73 -0.03 6.76
N GLY A 107 -2.65 0.74 6.60
CA GLY A 107 -2.05 1.49 7.68
C GLY A 107 -3.00 2.56 8.22
N GLU A 108 -3.43 3.48 7.38
CA GLU A 108 -4.38 4.52 7.73
C GLU A 108 -5.29 4.92 6.55
N ASN A 109 -6.46 5.49 6.86
CA ASN A 109 -7.44 5.97 5.88
C ASN A 109 -8.04 7.34 6.24
N ARG A 110 -7.40 8.06 7.17
CA ARG A 110 -7.81 9.39 7.63
C ARG A 110 -7.43 10.46 6.62
N SER A 111 -6.25 10.33 6.02
CA SER A 111 -5.73 11.31 5.08
C SER A 111 -6.36 11.16 3.69
N PHE A 112 -6.76 9.95 3.35
CA PHE A 112 -7.34 9.61 2.06
C PHE A 112 -8.08 8.26 2.14
N ALA A 113 -9.29 8.18 1.58
CA ALA A 113 -10.07 6.96 1.47
C ALA A 113 -11.04 7.07 0.28
N GLN A 114 -10.73 6.39 -0.83
CA GLN A 114 -11.49 6.55 -2.09
C GLN A 114 -12.18 5.27 -2.54
N ALA A 115 -11.53 4.11 -2.39
CA ALA A 115 -11.98 2.86 -3.01
C ALA A 115 -12.35 1.74 -2.02
N GLU A 116 -12.45 2.03 -0.71
CA GLU A 116 -12.73 0.98 0.28
C GLU A 116 -14.08 0.28 0.05
N GLU A 117 -15.13 1.04 -0.27
CA GLU A 117 -16.46 0.47 -0.54
C GLU A 117 -16.48 -0.39 -1.80
N LEU A 118 -15.74 0.04 -2.84
CA LEU A 118 -15.56 -0.75 -4.05
C LEU A 118 -14.90 -2.11 -3.75
N LEU A 119 -13.87 -2.11 -2.91
CA LEU A 119 -13.17 -3.33 -2.50
C LEU A 119 -14.09 -4.26 -1.68
N ARG A 120 -14.79 -3.70 -0.68
CA ARG A 120 -15.72 -4.47 0.16
C ARG A 120 -16.88 -5.06 -0.64
N SER A 121 -17.47 -4.31 -1.58
CA SER A 121 -18.55 -4.79 -2.44
C SER A 121 -18.13 -5.94 -3.38
N HIS A 122 -16.83 -6.12 -3.62
CA HIS A 122 -16.26 -7.25 -4.37
C HIS A 122 -15.71 -8.36 -3.46
N GLY A 123 -16.03 -8.34 -2.17
CA GLY A 123 -15.66 -9.39 -1.21
C GLY A 123 -14.22 -9.31 -0.70
N VAL A 124 -13.49 -8.22 -0.97
CA VAL A 124 -12.16 -8.02 -0.40
C VAL A 124 -12.30 -7.65 1.07
N ARG A 125 -11.62 -8.40 1.94
CA ARG A 125 -11.52 -8.06 3.36
C ARG A 125 -10.54 -6.90 3.54
N LEU A 126 -11.02 -5.82 4.16
CA LEU A 126 -10.19 -4.67 4.53
C LEU A 126 -10.04 -4.59 6.05
N ASP A 127 -8.81 -4.64 6.55
CA ASP A 127 -8.47 -4.40 7.95
C ASP A 127 -7.65 -3.10 8.04
N VAL A 128 -8.15 -2.08 8.75
CA VAL A 128 -7.47 -0.79 8.94
C VAL A 128 -6.83 -0.77 10.33
N LEU A 129 -5.50 -0.58 10.40
CA LEU A 129 -4.74 -0.68 11.66
C LEU A 129 -4.62 0.64 12.43
N ASP A 130 -5.00 1.76 11.82
CA ASP A 130 -4.85 3.11 12.36
C ASP A 130 -3.42 3.38 12.85
N ASP A 131 -2.44 3.04 12.01
CA ASP A 131 -1.04 3.05 12.36
C ASP A 131 -0.50 4.50 12.49
N PRO A 132 0.07 4.88 13.65
CA PRO A 132 0.48 6.25 13.91
C PRO A 132 1.66 6.70 13.02
N ALA A 133 2.52 5.78 12.57
CA ALA A 133 3.62 6.13 11.69
C ALA A 133 3.11 6.44 10.27
N CYS A 134 2.11 5.70 9.79
CA CYS A 134 1.44 5.97 8.52
C CYS A 134 0.76 7.35 8.55
N VAL A 135 -0.01 7.64 9.62
CA VAL A 135 -0.69 8.93 9.80
C VAL A 135 0.32 10.08 9.81
N ALA A 136 1.41 9.95 10.57
CA ALA A 136 2.42 11.00 10.67
C ALA A 136 3.12 11.29 9.33
N LEU A 137 3.41 10.25 8.54
CA LEU A 137 4.01 10.41 7.21
C LEU A 137 3.09 11.16 6.25
N MET A 138 1.80 10.82 6.24
CA MET A 138 0.84 11.49 5.37
C MET A 138 0.55 12.92 5.83
N GLN A 139 0.42 13.17 7.12
CA GLN A 139 0.33 14.54 7.65
C GLN A 139 1.53 15.39 7.22
N ARG A 140 2.74 14.82 7.30
CA ARG A 140 3.96 15.48 6.84
C ARG A 140 3.90 15.81 5.34
N MET A 141 3.54 14.83 4.50
CA MET A 141 3.35 15.02 3.05
C MET A 141 2.39 16.16 2.73
N LEU A 142 1.20 16.13 3.34
CA LEU A 142 0.15 17.12 3.12
C LEU A 142 0.59 18.52 3.55
N SER A 143 1.44 18.63 4.58
CA SER A 143 1.96 19.91 5.05
C SER A 143 3.14 20.44 4.23
N GLU A 144 4.08 19.57 3.84
CA GLU A 144 5.34 19.97 3.22
C GLU A 144 5.30 19.97 1.70
N ARG A 145 4.46 19.11 1.08
CA ARG A 145 4.40 18.91 -0.39
C ARG A 145 2.95 18.70 -0.90
N PRO A 146 1.99 19.59 -0.60
CA PRO A 146 0.58 19.40 -0.97
C PRO A 146 0.32 19.36 -2.50
N GLU A 147 1.14 20.05 -3.29
CA GLU A 147 1.07 20.02 -4.76
C GLU A 147 1.43 18.64 -5.32
N LEU A 148 2.51 18.03 -4.82
CA LEU A 148 2.92 16.68 -5.21
C LEU A 148 1.87 15.63 -4.81
N TRP A 149 1.17 15.84 -3.70
CA TRP A 149 0.07 14.96 -3.30
C TRP A 149 -1.08 15.03 -4.29
N ARG A 150 -1.54 16.25 -4.63
CA ARG A 150 -2.61 16.45 -5.61
C ARG A 150 -2.26 15.84 -6.96
N GLU A 151 -1.03 16.03 -7.42
CA GLU A 151 -0.54 15.37 -8.64
C GLU A 151 -0.63 13.82 -8.56
N ASP A 152 -0.31 13.24 -7.40
CA ASP A 152 -0.32 11.78 -7.22
C ASP A 152 -1.72 11.17 -7.29
N ILE A 153 -2.75 11.92 -6.88
CA ILE A 153 -4.14 11.49 -6.96
C ILE A 153 -4.89 12.04 -8.19
N GLY A 154 -4.19 12.74 -9.08
CA GLY A 154 -4.76 13.28 -10.32
C GLY A 154 -5.64 14.53 -10.12
N GLU A 155 -5.40 15.29 -9.06
CA GLU A 155 -6.02 16.59 -8.78
C GLU A 155 -5.10 17.74 -9.22
N GLU A 156 -5.68 18.93 -9.43
CA GLU A 156 -4.92 20.13 -9.82
C GLU A 156 -4.03 20.63 -8.68
N ALA A 157 -2.74 20.85 -8.97
CA ALA A 157 -1.74 21.46 -8.07
C ALA A 157 -1.90 22.98 -7.99
#